data_AF-A0A392UT71-F1
#
_entry.id   AF-A0A392UT71-F1
#
_cell.length_a   1.000
_cell.length_b   1.000
_cell.length_c   1.000
_cell.angle_alpha   90.00
_cell.angle_beta   90.00
_cell.angle_gamma   90.00
#
_symmetry.space_group_name_H-M   'P 1'
#
loop_
_entity.id
_entity.type
_entity.pdbx_description
1 polymer ?
#
loop_
_entity_poly.entity_id
_entity_poly.type
_entity_poly.pdbx_seq_one_letter_code
_entity_poly.pdbx_strand_id
1 'polypeptide(L)' 'GDYNTEEKCPPTNYSMVFKNHCPGAYSYAYDDKSSTFTCFARPDYVITFCPST' A
#
# COMPACT_ATOMS: atom_id res chain seq x y z
N GLY A 1 15.36 15.04 -1.83
CA GLY A 1 14.38 16.09 -2.16
C GLY A 1 13.58 16.41 -0.92
N ASP A 2 12.81 17.50 -0.92
CA ASP A 2 12.19 18.02 0.31
C ASP A 2 11.14 17.09 0.96
N TYR A 3 10.58 16.14 0.20
CA TYR A 3 9.52 15.22 0.61
C TYR A 3 9.99 13.75 0.65
N ASN A 4 11.27 13.50 0.97
CA ASN A 4 11.87 12.16 0.91
C ASN A 4 11.90 11.38 2.24
N THR A 5 11.09 11.78 3.22
CA THR A 5 10.87 11.03 4.46
C THR A 5 9.39 10.89 4.72
N GLU A 6 9.01 9.88 5.51
CA GLU A 6 7.61 9.62 5.88
C GLU A 6 6.98 10.84 6.57
N GLU A 7 7.71 11.47 7.51
CA GLU A 7 7.23 12.64 8.23
C GLU A 7 6.99 13.85 7.32
N LYS A 8 7.76 13.94 6.24
CA LYS A 8 7.66 15.03 5.27
C LYS A 8 6.71 14.73 4.12
N CYS A 9 6.25 13.49 3.96
CA CYS A 9 5.38 13.07 2.87
C CYS A 9 4.08 12.47 3.43
N PRO A 10 3.18 13.28 4.02
CA PRO A 10 1.94 12.76 4.58
C PRO A 10 0.95 12.30 3.50
N PRO A 11 -0.07 11.49 3.86
CA PRO A 11 -1.15 11.17 2.95
C PRO A 11 -1.89 12.43 2.49
N THR A 12 -2.43 12.38 1.28
CA THR A 12 -3.19 13.48 0.66
C THR A 12 -4.63 13.04 0.39
N ASN A 13 -5.50 14.00 0.10
CA ASN A 13 -6.87 13.67 -0.35
C ASN A 13 -6.88 12.74 -1.57
N TYR A 14 -5.87 12.83 -2.45
CA TYR A 14 -5.74 11.95 -3.61
C TYR A 14 -5.34 10.52 -3.21
N SER A 15 -4.35 10.34 -2.34
CA SER A 15 -3.94 9.00 -1.91
C SER A 15 -5.04 8.30 -1.10
N MET A 16 -5.81 9.05 -0.31
CA MET A 16 -6.91 8.51 0.49
C MET A 16 -8.04 7.91 -0.37
N VAL A 17 -8.25 8.39 -1.61
CA VAL A 17 -9.21 7.75 -2.54
C VAL A 17 -8.83 6.28 -2.76
N PHE A 18 -7.56 6.02 -3.05
CA PHE A 18 -7.08 4.66 -3.30
C PHE A 18 -7.09 3.81 -2.03
N LYS A 19 -6.66 4.38 -0.90
CA LYS A 19 -6.67 3.66 0.38
C LYS A 19 -8.07 3.20 0.78
N ASN A 20 -9.08 4.03 0.58
CA ASN A 20 -10.46 3.70 0.94
C ASN A 20 -11.06 2.59 0.06
N HIS A 21 -10.69 2.53 -1.22
CA HIS A 21 -11.18 1.48 -2.14
C HIS A 21 -10.37 0.18 -2.03
N CYS A 22 -9.08 0.28 -1.72
CA CYS A 22 -8.18 -0.86 -1.59
C CYS A 22 -7.33 -0.74 -0.30
N PRO A 23 -7.89 -1.03 0.89
CA PRO A 23 -7.22 -0.79 2.17
C PRO A 23 -5.92 -1.57 2.37
N GLY A 24 -5.80 -2.73 1.73
CA GLY A 24 -4.59 -3.57 1.74
C GLY A 24 -3.59 -3.26 0.63
N ALA A 25 -3.74 -2.17 -0.12
CA ALA A 25 -2.78 -1.76 -1.14
C ALA A 25 -2.05 -0.48 -0.72
N TYR A 26 -0.82 -0.30 -1.19
CA TYR A 26 -0.11 0.96 -1.06
C TYR A 26 -0.79 2.04 -1.90
N SER A 27 -1.16 3.15 -1.27
CA SER A 27 -1.81 4.29 -1.91
C SER A 27 -0.87 5.46 -2.19
N TYR A 28 0.29 5.51 -1.53
CA TYR A 28 1.37 6.48 -1.75
C TYR A 28 2.72 5.91 -1.26
N ALA A 29 3.80 6.66 -1.50
CA ALA A 29 5.17 6.18 -1.32
C ALA A 29 5.54 5.78 0.13
N TYR A 30 4.90 6.40 1.13
CA TYR A 30 5.15 6.12 2.55
C TYR A 30 3.89 5.59 3.26
N ASP A 31 2.99 4.93 2.52
CA ASP A 31 1.84 4.25 3.13
C ASP A 31 2.29 3.17 4.11
N ASP A 32 1.54 3.02 5.19
CA ASP A 32 2.02 2.38 6.42
C ASP A 32 1.95 0.83 6.39
N LYS A 33 2.24 0.24 7.55
CA LYS A 33 2.26 -1.23 7.75
C LYS A 33 0.95 -1.94 7.44
N SER A 34 -0.19 -1.25 7.35
CA SER A 34 -1.45 -1.88 6.92
C SER A 34 -1.43 -2.35 5.46
N SER A 35 -0.47 -1.85 4.66
CA SER A 35 -0.24 -2.28 3.27
C SER A 35 0.99 -3.19 3.12
N THR A 36 1.78 -3.40 4.18
CA THR A 36 2.94 -4.30 4.17
C THR A 36 2.54 -5.71 4.61
N PHE A 37 2.68 -6.69 3.70
CA PHE A 37 2.41 -8.09 4.00
C PHE A 37 3.68 -8.91 3.87
N THR A 38 3.99 -9.70 4.90
CA THR A 38 5.15 -10.59 4.93
C THR A 38 4.70 -12.01 5.22
N CYS A 39 5.17 -12.98 4.44
CA CYS A 39 4.95 -14.40 4.67
C CYS A 39 6.31 -15.11 4.76
N PHE A 40 6.55 -15.80 5.88
CA PHE A 40 7.85 -16.41 6.20
C PHE A 40 8.09 -17.75 5.50
N ALA A 41 9.33 -18.24 5.55
CA ALA A 41 9.81 -19.46 4.91
C ALA A 41 9.89 -19.38 3.37
N ARG A 42 9.18 -20.24 2.65
CA ARG A 42 9.18 -20.32 1.17
C ARG A 42 7.75 -20.50 0.65
N PRO A 43 6.90 -19.47 0.73
CA PRO A 43 5.55 -19.54 0.18
C PRO A 43 5.58 -19.48 -1.35
N ASP A 44 4.62 -20.15 -1.97
CA ASP A 44 4.21 -19.89 -3.34
C ASP A 44 3.13 -18.80 -3.36
N TYR A 45 3.01 -18.06 -4.46
CA TYR A 45 2.06 -16.97 -4.61
C TYR A 45 1.24 -17.11 -5.90
N VAL A 46 -0.03 -16.71 -5.83
CA VAL A 46 -0.92 -16.61 -7.00
C VAL A 46 -1.25 -15.14 -7.23
N ILE A 47 -0.98 -14.64 -8.43
CA ILE A 47 -1.35 -13.29 -8.86
C ILE A 47 -2.59 -13.40 -9.74
N THR A 48 -3.69 -12.79 -9.31
CA THR A 48 -4.97 -12.83 -10.02
C THR A 48 -5.33 -11.44 -10.52
N PHE A 49 -5.63 -11.32 -11.82
CA PHE A 49 -6.19 -10.10 -12.41
C PHE A 49 -7.71 -10.14 -12.32
N CYS A 50 -8.33 -9.02 -11.95
CA CYS A 50 -9.77 -8.91 -11.71
C CYS A 50 -10.29 -9.96 -10.70
N PRO A 51 -9.76 -10.00 -9.45
CA PRO A 51 -10.26 -10.90 -8.43
C PRO A 51 -11.72 -10.57 -8.09
N SER A 52 -12.52 -11.60 -7.80
CA SER A 52 -13.86 -11.41 -7.23
C SER A 52 -13.72 -10.76 -5.85
N THR A 53 -14.43 -9.65 -5.63
CA THR A 53 -14.51 -8.95 -4.34
C THR A 53 -15.14 -9.80 -3.25
#